data_AF-A0A286XN83-F1
#
_entry.id   AF-A0A286XN83-F1
#
_cell.length_a   1.000
_cell.length_b   1.000
_cell.length_c   1.000
_cell.angle_alpha   90.00
_cell.angle_beta   90.00
_cell.angle_gamma   90.00
#
_symmetry.space_group_name_H-M   'P 1'
#
loop_
_entity.id
_entity.type
_entity.pdbx_description
1 polymer ?
#
loop_
_entity_poly.entity_id
_entity_poly.type
_entity_poly.pdbx_seq_one_letter_code
_entity_poly.pdbx_strand_id
1 'polypeptide(L)'
;MNMKGLVIVLAMILSATVVQGFPMFKRGRCLCIGPGLRAVKVADIAKASIIYPSNSCDKIEVIITLKAHKGQRCLNPRSKQAGLIIKQVERKNSLKH
;
A
#
# COMPACT_ATOMS: atom_id res chain seq x y z
N MET A 1 -9.49 1.78 -52.61
CA MET A 1 -8.74 2.30 -51.45
C MET A 1 -7.31 1.82 -51.57
N ASN A 2 -6.34 2.74 -51.69
CA ASN A 2 -4.94 2.38 -51.92
C ASN A 2 -4.36 1.69 -50.67
N MET A 3 -3.74 0.52 -50.83
CA MET A 3 -3.13 -0.26 -49.75
C MET A 3 -2.15 0.57 -48.91
N LYS A 4 -1.48 1.53 -49.55
CA LYS A 4 -0.61 2.52 -48.89
C LYS A 4 -1.35 3.43 -47.90
N GLY A 5 -2.58 3.84 -48.22
CA GLY A 5 -3.41 4.66 -47.33
C GLY A 5 -3.90 3.91 -46.10
N LEU A 6 -4.21 2.61 -46.25
CA LEU A 6 -4.60 1.75 -45.13
C LEU A 6 -3.46 1.59 -44.12
N VAL A 7 -2.23 1.42 -44.61
CA VAL A 7 -1.03 1.28 -43.77
C VAL A 7 -0.76 2.55 -42.96
N ILE A 8 -0.95 3.73 -43.56
CA ILE A 8 -0.75 5.01 -42.88
C ILE A 8 -1.79 5.23 -41.78
N VAL A 9 -3.06 4.87 -42.05
CA VAL A 9 -4.14 4.95 -41.06
C VAL A 9 -3.89 3.99 -39.90
N LEU A 10 -3.47 2.76 -40.16
CA LEU A 10 -3.12 1.80 -39.10
C LEU A 10 -1.96 2.30 -38.25
N ALA A 11 -0.92 2.86 -38.86
CA ALA A 11 0.24 3.40 -38.14
C ALA A 11 -0.17 4.54 -37.18
N MET A 12 -1.05 5.45 -37.62
CA MET A 12 -1.56 6.54 -36.79
C MET A 12 -2.37 6.04 -35.58
N ILE A 13 -3.22 5.03 -35.78
CA ILE A 13 -4.03 4.44 -34.69
C ILE A 13 -3.13 3.75 -33.66
N LEU A 14 -2.12 3.01 -34.12
CA LEU A 14 -1.15 2.35 -33.26
C LEU A 14 -0.32 3.34 -32.44
N SER A 15 0.06 4.49 -33.00
CA SER A 15 0.78 5.52 -32.22
C SER A 15 -0.07 6.15 -31.12
N ALA A 16 -1.38 6.28 -31.30
CA ALA A 16 -2.26 6.87 -30.29
C ALA A 16 -2.46 5.96 -29.05
N THR A 17 -2.43 4.64 -29.22
CA THR A 17 -2.62 3.68 -28.12
C THR A 17 -1.37 3.52 -27.24
N VAL A 18 -0.18 3.78 -27.78
CA VAL A 18 1.08 3.72 -27.01
C VAL A 18 1.19 4.86 -25.98
N VAL A 19 0.56 6.01 -26.24
CA VAL A 19 0.64 7.18 -25.34
C VAL A 19 -0.27 7.03 -24.11
N GLN A 20 -1.33 6.23 -24.19
CA GLN A 20 -2.29 6.02 -23.08
C GLN A 20 -1.87 4.90 -22.11
N GLY A 21 -0.77 4.19 -22.37
CA GLY A 21 -0.51 2.87 -21.79
C GLY A 21 0.50 2.81 -20.64
N PHE A 22 1.08 3.90 -20.17
CA PHE A 22 1.90 3.85 -18.95
C PHE A 22 1.00 4.07 -17.73
N PRO A 23 0.66 3.04 -16.93
CA PRO A 23 0.14 3.29 -15.60
C PRO A 23 1.22 4.07 -14.89
N MET A 24 1.00 5.39 -14.72
CA MET A 24 1.88 6.25 -13.95
C MET A 24 2.28 5.48 -12.71
N PHE A 25 3.59 5.27 -12.53
CA PHE A 25 4.16 4.63 -11.36
C PHE A 25 3.46 5.23 -10.16
N LYS A 26 2.52 4.47 -9.56
CA LYS A 26 1.77 4.88 -8.37
C LYS A 26 2.75 4.83 -7.22
N ARG A 27 3.69 5.77 -7.20
CA ARG A 27 4.65 5.94 -6.13
C ARG A 27 3.97 6.82 -5.09
N GLY A 28 2.86 6.30 -4.59
CA GLY A 28 2.16 6.87 -3.48
C GLY A 28 3.12 7.03 -2.29
N ARG A 29 3.05 8.17 -1.60
CA ARG A 29 3.85 8.43 -0.40
C ARG A 29 3.21 7.70 0.77
N CYS A 30 3.60 6.46 0.97
CA CYS A 30 3.25 5.66 2.13
C CYS A 30 3.73 6.32 3.43
N LEU A 31 2.97 6.16 4.52
CA LEU A 31 3.31 6.78 5.81
C LEU A 31 4.58 6.18 6.41
N CYS A 32 4.83 4.90 6.13
CA CYS A 32 6.00 4.17 6.60
C CYS A 32 7.15 4.26 5.60
N ILE A 33 8.21 4.95 6.02
CA ILE A 33 9.49 5.02 5.31
C ILE A 33 10.26 3.71 5.56
N GLY A 34 10.54 2.98 4.49
CA GLY A 34 11.34 1.74 4.53
C GLY A 34 10.57 0.48 4.98
N PRO A 35 11.29 -0.62 5.24
CA PRO A 35 10.70 -1.95 5.50
C PRO A 35 10.06 -2.10 6.90
N GLY A 36 10.11 -1.08 7.76
CA GLY A 36 9.57 -1.13 9.13
C GLY A 36 10.33 -2.08 10.07
N LEU A 37 9.93 -2.10 11.34
CA LEU A 37 10.48 -3.02 12.34
C LEU A 37 9.83 -4.41 12.21
N ARG A 38 10.61 -5.46 12.48
CA ARG A 38 10.10 -6.85 12.48
C ARG A 38 9.28 -7.18 13.72
N ALA A 39 9.66 -6.59 14.86
CA ALA A 39 9.06 -6.86 16.14
C ALA A 39 9.06 -5.60 17.03
N VAL A 40 8.08 -5.51 17.90
CA VAL A 40 7.93 -4.44 18.91
C VAL A 40 7.54 -5.09 20.23
N LYS A 41 8.02 -4.60 21.37
CA LYS A 41 7.59 -5.12 22.67
C LYS A 41 6.09 -4.88 22.85
N VAL A 42 5.31 -5.95 23.05
CA VAL A 42 3.84 -5.88 23.15
C VAL A 42 3.40 -5.00 24.33
N ALA A 43 4.15 -5.00 25.44
CA ALA A 43 3.88 -4.17 26.60
C ALA A 43 3.90 -2.66 26.29
N ASP A 44 4.75 -2.25 25.35
CA ASP A 44 4.92 -0.86 24.94
C ASP A 44 3.85 -0.41 23.93
N ILE A 45 2.94 -1.28 23.47
CA ILE A 45 1.93 -0.92 22.47
C ILE A 45 0.76 -0.20 23.12
N ALA A 46 0.51 1.06 22.71
CA ALA A 46 -0.66 1.83 23.11
C ALA A 46 -1.84 1.55 22.17
N LYS A 47 -1.61 1.67 20.87
CA LYS A 47 -2.63 1.53 19.83
C LYS A 47 -2.00 0.94 18.57
N ALA A 48 -2.75 0.07 17.89
CA ALA A 48 -2.41 -0.43 16.58
C ALA A 48 -3.43 0.09 15.56
N SER A 49 -2.95 0.74 14.50
CA SER A 49 -3.75 1.21 13.38
C SER A 49 -3.30 0.49 12.12
N ILE A 50 -4.26 0.00 11.34
CA ILE A 50 -4.01 -0.72 10.09
C ILE A 50 -4.49 0.20 8.96
N ILE A 51 -3.59 0.56 8.06
CA ILE A 51 -3.90 1.34 6.87
C ILE A 51 -3.88 0.38 5.68
N TYR A 52 -5.02 0.27 5.00
CA TYR A 52 -5.16 -0.52 3.78
C TYR A 52 -4.64 0.25 2.57
N PRO A 53 -4.23 -0.47 1.51
CA PRO A 53 -3.75 0.16 0.28
C PRO A 53 -4.81 1.11 -0.28
N SER A 54 -4.36 2.29 -0.67
CA SER A 54 -5.19 3.36 -1.21
C SER A 54 -4.45 4.04 -2.37
N ASN A 55 -5.08 5.01 -3.04
CA ASN A 55 -4.45 5.71 -4.16
C ASN A 55 -3.15 6.45 -3.77
N SER A 56 -2.93 6.65 -2.46
CA SER A 56 -1.73 7.22 -1.87
C SER A 56 -0.66 6.19 -1.45
N CYS A 57 -0.97 4.89 -1.40
CA CYS A 57 -0.01 3.85 -1.01
C CYS A 57 -0.50 2.47 -1.44
N ASP A 58 0.24 1.75 -2.27
CA ASP A 58 -0.13 0.41 -2.76
C ASP A 58 0.15 -0.73 -1.76
N LYS A 59 0.75 -0.45 -0.59
CA LYS A 59 1.05 -1.45 0.44
C LYS A 59 0.17 -1.28 1.67
N ILE A 60 -0.14 -2.41 2.33
CA ILE A 60 -0.72 -2.41 3.67
C ILE A 60 0.33 -1.90 4.67
N GLU A 61 -0.06 -0.98 5.54
CA GLU A 61 0.81 -0.43 6.58
C GLU A 61 0.25 -0.72 7.97
N VAL A 62 1.11 -1.25 8.84
CA VAL A 62 0.76 -1.50 10.25
C VAL A 62 1.50 -0.48 11.11
N ILE A 63 0.77 0.48 11.65
CA ILE A 63 1.32 1.57 12.46
C ILE A 63 1.01 1.30 13.93
N ILE A 64 2.07 1.21 14.73
CA ILE A 64 2.00 1.03 16.16
C ILE A 64 2.31 2.37 16.83
N THR A 65 1.38 2.84 17.64
CA THR A 65 1.62 3.93 18.58
C THR A 65 2.13 3.35 19.87
N LEU A 66 3.32 3.76 20.31
CA LEU A 66 3.93 3.28 21.55
C LEU A 66 3.44 4.10 22.76
N LYS A 67 3.37 3.45 23.92
CA LYS A 67 3.18 4.11 25.22
C LYS A 67 4.43 4.92 25.58
N ALA A 68 4.25 5.99 26.36
CA ALA A 68 5.32 6.88 26.85
C ALA A 68 6.01 7.78 25.79
N HIS A 69 5.24 8.44 24.91
CA HIS A 69 5.76 9.43 23.95
C HIS A 69 6.87 8.94 22.98
N LYS A 70 7.10 7.62 22.88
CA LYS A 70 8.11 7.02 21.98
C LYS A 70 7.75 7.10 20.48
N GLY A 71 6.71 7.84 20.13
CA GLY A 71 6.26 8.08 18.76
C GLY A 71 5.53 6.91 18.11
N GLN A 72 5.31 7.05 16.81
CA GLN A 72 4.72 6.02 15.96
C GLN A 72 5.84 5.20 15.31
N ARG A 73 5.66 3.88 15.29
CA ARG A 73 6.57 2.94 14.64
C ARG A 73 5.80 2.06 13.67
N CYS A 74 6.39 1.86 12.50
CA CYS A 74 5.84 0.97 11.50
C CYS A 74 6.35 -0.45 11.70
N LEU A 75 5.44 -1.41 11.59
CA LEU A 75 5.76 -2.83 11.54
C LEU A 75 5.64 -3.34 10.11
N ASN A 76 6.54 -4.25 9.74
CA ASN A 76 6.46 -4.91 8.44
C ASN A 76 5.25 -5.86 8.42
N PRO A 77 4.28 -5.71 7.50
CA PRO A 77 3.09 -6.55 7.43
C PRO A 77 3.42 -8.04 7.20
N ARG A 78 4.57 -8.36 6.62
CA ARG A 78 5.04 -9.76 6.44
C ARG A 78 5.58 -10.41 7.71
N SER A 79 5.71 -9.67 8.81
CA SER A 79 6.23 -10.24 10.07
C SER A 79 5.16 -11.05 10.79
N LYS A 80 5.56 -12.16 11.44
CA LYS A 80 4.65 -12.98 12.27
C LYS A 80 3.89 -12.13 13.31
N GLN A 81 4.59 -11.19 13.94
CA GLN A 81 3.99 -10.32 14.93
C GLN A 81 2.93 -9.38 14.32
N ALA A 82 3.18 -8.82 13.13
CA ALA A 82 2.21 -7.95 12.46
C ALA A 82 0.91 -8.71 12.14
N GLY A 83 1.01 -9.94 11.63
CA GLY A 83 -0.16 -10.77 11.36
C GLY A 83 -0.99 -11.10 12.61
N LEU A 84 -0.33 -11.32 13.76
CA LEU A 84 -1.03 -11.52 15.05
C LEU A 84 -1.75 -10.26 15.51
N ILE A 85 -1.11 -9.09 15.39
CA ILE A 85 -1.71 -7.81 15.75
C ILE A 85 -2.92 -7.52 14.87
N ILE A 86 -2.81 -7.72 13.55
CA ILE A 86 -3.92 -7.53 12.61
C ILE A 86 -5.13 -8.37 13.03
N LYS A 87 -4.94 -9.67 13.25
CA LYS A 87 -6.02 -10.57 13.70
C LYS A 87 -6.65 -10.13 15.02
N GLN A 88 -5.85 -9.64 15.97
CA GLN A 88 -6.40 -9.15 17.24
C GLN A 88 -7.19 -7.85 17.10
N VAL A 89 -6.73 -6.92 16.25
CA VAL A 89 -7.46 -5.69 15.97
C VAL A 89 -8.77 -5.99 15.25
N GLU A 90 -8.78 -6.87 14.27
CA GLU A 90 -9.99 -7.32 13.55
C GLU A 90 -10.99 -7.98 14.51
N ARG A 91 -10.54 -8.91 15.37
CA ARG A 91 -11.41 -9.52 16.40
C ARG A 91 -12.00 -8.49 17.36
N LYS A 92 -11.19 -7.53 17.82
CA LYS A 92 -11.68 -6.45 18.69
C LYS A 92 -12.68 -5.53 18.00
N ASN A 93 -12.56 -5.35 16.68
CA ASN A 93 -13.50 -4.55 15.91
C ASN A 93 -14.82 -5.30 15.73
N SER A 94 -14.77 -6.59 15.41
CA SER A 94 -15.95 -7.46 15.31
C SER A 94 -16.71 -7.62 16.63
N LEU A 95 -16.05 -7.52 17.77
CA LEU A 95 -16.70 -7.60 19.10
C LEU A 95 -17.28 -6.25 19.57
N LYS A 96 -16.98 -5.16 18.87
CA LYS A 96 -17.53 -3.83 19.14
C LYS A 96 -18.84 -3.56 18.40
N HIS A 97 -19.21 -4.44 17.46
CA HIS A 97 -20.47 -4.44 16.73
C HIS A 97 -21.37 -5.52 17.32
#